data_AF-A0A1B3LYE0-F1
#
_entry.id   AF-A0A1B3LYE0-F1
#
_cell.length_a   1.000
_cell.length_b   1.000
_cell.length_c   1.000
_cell.angle_alpha   90.00
_cell.angle_beta   90.00
_cell.angle_gamma   90.00
#
_symmetry.space_group_name_H-M   'P 1'
#
loop_
_entity.id
_entity.type
_entity.pdbx_description
1 polymer ?
#
loop_
_entity_poly.entity_id
_entity_poly.type
_entity_poly.pdbx_seq_one_letter_code
_entity_poly.pdbx_strand_id
1 'polypeptide(L)'
;MGTHVAHDETEIAPPAEVAEVQLHHPKTFIGKYIWSQDAKVIAIQYGLTAMAIGLVALVFSWLMRLQLGFPGQVSFIDPAFYLQLVSMHGMIMVIYLLTALFLGGFGNYLIPLMVGARDMVFPYLNMLSYWVYLAAVLILVASFFVPGGPTGAGWTLYPPQAILDGTPGANWGILLMLISLGVFVIGFTMGGLNYVVTVLQARTRGMTMMRMPLTVWGIFMATIMALLAFPALFVSAIMMFLDQTLGTSFFMPALVSKGQQLDHTGGSPLLFQHLFWFFGHPEVYIVALPAFGIVSDLISVHSRKSIFGYRMMVWAILIIGGLSFIVWAHHMYVSGMNPYFGFFFATTTLIIAVPTAIKVYNWVLTLWRGNIRLNVPMLFAIAFIFTFVNGGLTGLFLGNVVVDLPLSDTMFVVAHFHMVMGIAPVLVVFGAIYHWYPKITGRMLDDTLGKLHFWVTFVGTYAIFYPMHYLGFMGIPRRYYGFGGTNFIPDSAHMLNVWISLAAFVVGAVQLVFLYNLAHSYFKGKPAGGNPWQATSLEWMTPETPPAHGNFGRELPTVHRWAYDYGVPGLKTDYIPQNVPPSEVAAEAWARNDPPAGA
;
A
#
# COMPACT_ATOMS: atom_id res chain seq x y z
N MET A 1 -5.01 -31.82 -35.29
CA MET A 1 -4.38 -31.09 -34.17
C MET A 1 -5.20 -29.86 -33.90
N GLY A 2 -6.08 -29.87 -32.90
CA GLY A 2 -6.72 -28.65 -32.44
C GLY A 2 -5.71 -27.89 -31.59
N THR A 3 -5.16 -26.79 -32.10
CA THR A 3 -4.36 -25.87 -31.28
C THR A 3 -5.32 -25.19 -30.32
N HIS A 4 -5.27 -25.57 -29.05
CA HIS A 4 -5.95 -24.79 -28.02
C HIS A 4 -5.25 -23.44 -27.94
N VAL A 5 -5.99 -22.39 -28.30
CA VAL A 5 -5.47 -21.03 -28.45
C VAL A 5 -5.32 -20.42 -27.07
N ALA A 6 -4.09 -20.06 -26.70
CA ALA A 6 -3.83 -19.23 -25.52
C ALA A 6 -4.41 -17.83 -25.78
N HIS A 7 -4.93 -17.17 -24.74
CA HIS A 7 -5.68 -15.94 -24.96
C HIS A 7 -4.78 -14.80 -25.48
N ASP A 8 -5.16 -14.18 -26.60
CA ASP A 8 -4.43 -13.07 -27.25
C ASP A 8 -2.98 -13.43 -27.62
N GLU A 9 -2.74 -14.64 -28.12
CA GLU A 9 -1.42 -15.08 -28.57
C GLU A 9 -1.04 -14.55 -29.97
N THR A 10 0.22 -14.16 -30.13
CA THR A 10 0.77 -13.66 -31.41
C THR A 10 2.17 -14.19 -31.67
N GLU A 11 2.39 -14.80 -32.84
CA GLU A 11 3.72 -15.24 -33.30
C GLU A 11 4.67 -14.06 -33.55
N ILE A 12 4.16 -12.99 -34.17
CA ILE A 12 4.97 -11.86 -34.60
C ILE A 12 4.91 -10.75 -33.56
N ALA A 13 6.06 -10.37 -33.02
CA ALA A 13 6.20 -9.13 -32.28
C ALA A 13 6.67 -7.99 -33.20
N PRO A 14 6.11 -6.77 -33.08
CA PRO A 14 6.52 -5.60 -33.87
C PRO A 14 8.03 -5.38 -33.80
N PRO A 15 8.70 -4.87 -34.86
CA PRO A 15 10.13 -4.55 -34.83
C PRO A 15 10.45 -3.50 -33.75
N ALA A 16 11.70 -3.46 -33.29
CA ALA A 16 12.13 -2.43 -32.33
C ALA A 16 12.11 -1.05 -32.99
N GLU A 17 11.42 -0.09 -32.36
CA GLU A 17 11.32 1.30 -32.86
C GLU A 17 12.53 2.14 -32.44
N VAL A 18 13.23 1.75 -31.37
CA VAL A 18 14.41 2.44 -30.82
C VAL A 18 15.55 1.46 -30.56
N ALA A 19 16.79 1.93 -30.75
CA ALA A 19 17.98 1.14 -30.43
C ALA A 19 18.11 0.94 -28.92
N GLU A 20 18.68 -0.21 -28.52
CA GLU A 20 18.92 -0.48 -27.10
C GLU A 20 19.99 0.46 -26.52
N VAL A 21 19.67 1.09 -25.39
CA VAL A 21 20.58 1.97 -24.67
C VAL A 21 21.46 1.15 -23.74
N GLN A 22 22.78 1.34 -23.80
CA GLN A 22 23.70 0.76 -22.82
C GLN A 22 23.50 1.43 -21.46
N LEU A 23 23.32 0.62 -20.42
CA LEU A 23 23.20 1.11 -19.05
C LEU A 23 24.54 1.45 -18.43
N HIS A 24 24.54 2.43 -17.54
CA HIS A 24 25.70 2.73 -16.71
C HIS A 24 25.85 1.69 -15.59
N HIS A 25 26.86 0.83 -15.66
CA HIS A 25 27.13 -0.15 -14.60
C HIS A 25 28.08 0.42 -13.54
N PRO A 26 27.76 0.29 -12.23
CA PRO A 26 28.62 0.78 -11.18
C PRO A 26 29.90 -0.06 -11.07
N LYS A 27 31.05 0.61 -10.97
CA LYS A 27 32.38 -0.01 -10.83
C LYS A 27 32.87 -0.10 -9.38
N THR A 28 32.21 0.60 -8.45
CA THR A 28 32.61 0.70 -7.05
C THR A 28 31.49 0.21 -6.13
N PHE A 29 31.84 -0.20 -4.91
CA PHE A 29 30.86 -0.57 -3.88
C PHE A 29 29.86 0.57 -3.60
N ILE A 30 30.39 1.80 -3.48
CA ILE A 30 29.59 3.01 -3.23
C ILE A 30 28.59 3.23 -4.37
N GLY A 31 29.04 3.14 -5.63
CA GLY A 31 28.14 3.27 -6.78
C GLY A 31 27.15 2.11 -6.91
N LYS A 32 27.45 0.93 -6.36
CA LYS A 32 26.55 -0.23 -6.44
C LYS A 32 25.44 -0.21 -5.39
N TYR A 33 25.73 0.23 -4.16
CA TYR A 33 24.80 0.09 -3.02
C TYR A 33 24.37 1.39 -2.35
N ILE A 34 25.09 2.49 -2.55
CA ILE A 34 24.76 3.80 -1.95
C ILE A 34 24.18 4.70 -3.05
N TRP A 35 25.00 5.10 -4.01
CA TRP A 35 24.59 5.92 -5.16
C TRP A 35 24.25 5.04 -6.37
N SER A 36 23.37 4.06 -6.14
CA SER A 36 22.98 3.08 -7.16
C SER A 36 21.92 3.63 -8.08
N GLN A 37 22.07 3.39 -9.38
CA GLN A 37 21.05 3.67 -10.38
C GLN A 37 20.18 2.46 -10.71
N ASP A 38 20.57 1.25 -10.25
CA ASP A 38 19.78 0.04 -10.48
C ASP A 38 18.48 0.10 -9.67
N ALA A 39 17.33 0.11 -10.35
CA ALA A 39 16.02 0.16 -9.69
C ALA A 39 15.81 -0.96 -8.65
N LYS A 40 16.42 -2.13 -8.81
CA LYS A 40 16.32 -3.23 -7.83
C LYS A 40 17.01 -2.89 -6.51
N VAL A 41 18.15 -2.22 -6.57
CA VAL A 41 18.87 -1.77 -5.36
C VAL A 41 18.08 -0.64 -4.70
N ILE A 42 17.61 0.31 -5.50
CA ILE A 42 16.78 1.44 -5.02
C ILE A 42 15.49 0.92 -4.34
N ALA A 43 14.84 -0.11 -4.91
CA ALA A 43 13.70 -0.77 -4.30
C ALA A 43 14.01 -1.36 -2.92
N ILE A 44 15.15 -2.04 -2.78
CA ILE A 44 15.58 -2.61 -1.49
C ILE A 44 15.88 -1.49 -0.49
N GLN A 45 16.51 -0.40 -0.94
CA GLN A 45 16.76 0.79 -0.13
C GLN A 45 15.44 1.41 0.41
N TYR A 46 14.44 1.59 -0.46
CA TYR A 46 13.08 2.00 -0.06
C TYR A 46 12.47 1.02 0.94
N GLY A 47 12.48 -0.28 0.61
CA GLY A 47 11.89 -1.33 1.45
C GLY A 47 12.51 -1.38 2.84
N LEU A 48 13.83 -1.33 2.96
CA LEU A 48 14.54 -1.33 4.24
C LEU A 48 14.23 -0.08 5.08
N THR A 49 14.24 1.10 4.46
CA THR A 49 13.94 2.36 5.16
C THR A 49 12.48 2.39 5.63
N ALA A 50 11.54 2.03 4.76
CA ALA A 50 10.12 1.96 5.05
C ALA A 50 9.83 0.94 6.17
N MET A 51 10.41 -0.26 6.10
CA MET A 51 10.27 -1.27 7.15
C MET A 51 10.88 -0.80 8.48
N ALA A 52 12.05 -0.17 8.46
CA ALA A 52 12.71 0.33 9.67
C ALA A 52 11.84 1.37 10.40
N ILE A 53 11.34 2.38 9.69
CA ILE A 53 10.47 3.39 10.29
C ILE A 53 9.09 2.80 10.67
N GLY A 54 8.59 1.83 9.89
CA GLY A 54 7.37 1.09 10.21
C GLY A 54 7.45 0.32 11.52
N LEU A 55 8.60 -0.28 11.84
CA LEU A 55 8.82 -0.95 13.14
C LEU A 55 8.78 0.05 14.31
N VAL A 56 9.25 1.27 14.10
CA VAL A 56 9.11 2.35 15.10
C VAL A 56 7.62 2.67 15.32
N ALA A 57 6.82 2.77 14.26
CA ALA A 57 5.38 2.96 14.39
C ALA A 57 4.64 1.79 15.05
N LEU A 58 5.14 0.55 14.90
CA LEU A 58 4.61 -0.61 15.63
C LEU A 58 4.86 -0.47 17.14
N VAL A 59 6.05 0.00 17.54
CA VAL A 59 6.35 0.31 18.94
C VAL A 59 5.43 1.42 19.46
N PHE A 60 5.14 2.46 18.67
CA PHE A 60 4.18 3.49 19.06
C PHE A 60 2.78 2.93 19.28
N SER A 61 2.34 1.98 18.44
CA SER A 61 1.08 1.27 18.65
C SER A 61 1.05 0.57 20.00
N TRP A 62 2.11 -0.13 20.37
CA TRP A 62 2.22 -0.78 21.68
C TRP A 62 2.19 0.20 22.84
N LEU A 63 2.90 1.32 22.75
CA LEU A 63 2.87 2.35 23.79
C LEU A 63 1.46 2.92 23.97
N MET A 64 0.75 3.21 22.87
CA MET A 64 -0.67 3.61 22.95
C MET A 64 -1.54 2.52 23.58
N ARG A 65 -1.33 1.24 23.23
CA ARG A 65 -2.09 0.12 23.81
C ARG A 65 -1.80 -0.12 25.28
N LEU A 66 -0.56 0.08 25.72
CA LEU A 66 -0.19 0.00 27.13
C LEU A 66 -1.02 1.00 27.94
N GLN A 67 -1.10 2.25 27.47
CA GLN A 67 -1.90 3.27 28.14
C GLN A 67 -3.40 2.96 28.12
N LEU A 68 -3.96 2.52 26.99
CA LEU A 68 -5.39 2.24 26.88
C LEU A 68 -5.85 1.00 27.66
N GLY A 69 -5.00 -0.02 27.74
CA GLY A 69 -5.30 -1.26 28.47
C GLY A 69 -4.94 -1.22 29.94
N PHE A 70 -3.92 -0.45 30.31
CA PHE A 70 -3.37 -0.39 31.67
C PHE A 70 -3.13 1.07 32.08
N PRO A 71 -4.19 1.89 32.16
CA PRO A 71 -4.06 3.32 32.37
C PRO A 71 -3.32 3.64 33.66
N GLY A 72 -2.35 4.55 33.58
CA GLY A 72 -1.58 5.03 34.74
C GLY A 72 -0.49 4.08 35.25
N GLN A 73 -0.33 2.89 34.66
CA GLN A 73 0.74 1.96 35.05
C GLN A 73 2.12 2.37 34.51
N VAL A 74 2.16 3.15 33.43
CA VAL A 74 3.38 3.60 32.77
C VAL A 74 3.47 5.12 32.83
N SER A 75 4.16 5.65 33.84
CA SER A 75 4.13 7.07 34.19
C SER A 75 4.75 8.02 33.16
N PHE A 76 5.64 7.54 32.27
CA PHE A 76 6.22 8.38 31.22
C PHE A 76 5.28 8.64 30.04
N ILE A 77 4.19 7.86 29.92
CA ILE A 77 3.17 8.10 28.90
C ILE A 77 2.17 9.09 29.48
N ASP A 78 2.44 10.38 29.29
CA ASP A 78 1.49 11.44 29.63
C ASP A 78 0.54 11.75 28.45
N PRO A 79 -0.48 12.61 28.63
CA PRO A 79 -1.40 12.96 27.54
C PRO A 79 -0.73 13.58 26.32
N ALA A 80 0.34 14.37 26.50
CA ALA A 80 1.04 15.02 25.41
C ALA A 80 1.80 13.99 24.57
N PHE A 81 2.55 13.11 25.22
CA PHE A 81 3.27 12.03 24.57
C PHE A 81 2.32 11.03 23.89
N TYR A 82 1.18 10.71 24.49
CA TYR A 82 0.17 9.87 23.85
C TYR A 82 -0.34 10.46 22.53
N LEU A 83 -0.68 11.75 22.50
CA LEU A 83 -1.13 12.42 21.26
C LEU A 83 -0.03 12.46 20.20
N GLN A 84 1.23 12.64 20.61
CA GLN A 84 2.40 12.52 19.73
C GLN A 84 2.54 11.13 19.13
N LEU A 85 2.39 10.08 19.95
CA LEU A 85 2.41 8.69 19.48
C LEU A 85 1.30 8.42 18.46
N VAL A 86 0.08 8.88 18.72
CA VAL A 86 -1.06 8.74 17.78
C VAL A 86 -0.76 9.42 16.45
N SER A 87 -0.22 10.63 16.51
CA SER A 87 0.10 11.44 15.32
C SER A 87 1.17 10.78 14.48
N MET A 88 2.27 10.39 15.12
CA MET A 88 3.43 9.80 14.45
C MET A 88 3.14 8.38 13.95
N HIS A 89 2.39 7.56 14.70
CA HIS A 89 1.97 6.24 14.25
C HIS A 89 1.18 6.34 12.94
N GLY A 90 0.12 7.16 12.90
CA GLY A 90 -0.72 7.31 11.71
C GLY A 90 0.08 7.83 10.51
N MET A 91 0.89 8.87 10.73
CA MET A 91 1.69 9.48 9.67
C MET A 91 2.72 8.51 9.08
N ILE A 92 3.46 7.80 9.94
CA ILE A 92 4.49 6.85 9.51
C ILE A 92 3.86 5.68 8.77
N MET A 93 2.79 5.08 9.31
CA MET A 93 2.19 3.87 8.73
C MET A 93 1.66 4.12 7.31
N VAL A 94 0.98 5.24 7.08
CA VAL A 94 0.37 5.52 5.77
C VAL A 94 1.43 6.02 4.78
N ILE A 95 2.09 7.13 5.08
CA ILE A 95 2.92 7.85 4.10
C ILE A 95 4.32 7.23 3.99
N TYR A 96 4.98 7.01 5.14
CA TYR A 96 6.40 6.64 5.16
C TYR A 96 6.63 5.14 5.11
N LEU A 97 5.62 4.31 5.42
CA LEU A 97 5.65 2.86 5.27
C LEU A 97 4.89 2.42 4.02
N LEU A 98 3.56 2.49 4.01
CA LEU A 98 2.75 1.83 2.98
C LEU A 98 2.96 2.44 1.58
N THR A 99 2.83 3.77 1.45
CA THR A 99 3.04 4.45 0.16
C THR A 99 4.46 4.26 -0.36
N ALA A 100 5.46 4.39 0.52
CA ALA A 100 6.86 4.15 0.18
C ALA A 100 7.13 2.69 -0.24
N LEU A 101 6.48 1.71 0.38
CA LEU A 101 6.73 0.29 0.10
C LEU A 101 6.00 -0.17 -1.15
N PHE A 102 4.75 0.25 -1.39
CA PHE A 102 4.03 -0.08 -2.62
C PHE A 102 4.58 0.63 -3.86
N LEU A 103 4.88 1.91 -3.77
CA LEU A 103 5.37 2.67 -4.93
C LEU A 103 6.91 2.63 -5.00
N GLY A 104 7.59 3.03 -3.92
CA GLY A 104 9.05 3.08 -3.86
C GLY A 104 9.73 1.71 -3.83
N GLY A 105 9.18 0.74 -3.10
CA GLY A 105 9.70 -0.63 -3.02
C GLY A 105 9.26 -1.49 -4.21
N PHE A 106 7.99 -1.87 -4.25
CA PHE A 106 7.45 -2.74 -5.30
C PHE A 106 7.43 -2.08 -6.68
N GLY A 107 7.14 -0.78 -6.80
CA GLY A 107 7.19 -0.08 -8.09
C GLY A 107 8.59 -0.12 -8.72
N ASN A 108 9.63 0.18 -7.95
CA ASN A 108 11.00 0.09 -8.43
C ASN A 108 11.43 -1.34 -8.80
N TYR A 109 11.04 -2.33 -8.00
CA TYR A 109 11.47 -3.71 -8.24
C TYR A 109 10.70 -4.35 -9.40
N LEU A 110 9.39 -4.17 -9.43
CA LEU A 110 8.49 -4.95 -10.29
C LEU A 110 8.23 -4.29 -11.63
N ILE A 111 8.14 -2.96 -11.75
CA ILE A 111 7.83 -2.33 -13.04
C ILE A 111 8.83 -2.75 -14.11
N PRO A 112 10.16 -2.54 -13.96
CA PRO A 112 11.10 -2.85 -15.03
C PRO A 112 11.11 -4.35 -15.37
N LEU A 113 11.01 -5.21 -14.35
CA LEU A 113 11.01 -6.66 -14.54
C LEU A 113 9.73 -7.14 -15.25
N MET A 114 8.56 -6.68 -14.84
CA MET A 114 7.28 -7.14 -15.39
C MET A 114 7.00 -6.56 -16.79
N VAL A 115 7.51 -5.38 -17.11
CA VAL A 115 7.35 -4.78 -18.45
C VAL A 115 8.45 -5.18 -19.45
N GLY A 116 9.47 -5.92 -18.99
CA GLY A 116 10.59 -6.36 -19.82
C GLY A 116 11.62 -5.27 -20.12
N ALA A 117 11.76 -4.27 -19.24
CA ALA A 117 12.73 -3.19 -19.37
C ALA A 117 14.07 -3.52 -18.70
N ARG A 118 15.15 -2.86 -19.15
CA ARG A 118 16.49 -3.00 -18.55
C ARG A 118 16.59 -2.31 -17.18
N ASP A 119 15.95 -1.16 -17.04
CA ASP A 119 15.86 -0.34 -15.84
C ASP A 119 14.69 0.65 -16.00
N MET A 120 14.52 1.57 -15.05
CA MET A 120 13.67 2.75 -15.21
C MET A 120 14.21 3.71 -16.28
N VAL A 121 13.34 4.51 -16.91
CA VAL A 121 13.72 5.44 -17.99
C VAL A 121 14.68 6.55 -17.53
N PHE A 122 14.55 7.01 -16.29
CA PHE A 122 15.43 8.01 -15.70
C PHE A 122 16.15 7.45 -14.45
N PRO A 123 17.20 6.60 -14.60
CA PRO A 123 17.84 5.93 -13.46
C PRO A 123 18.45 6.90 -12.43
N TYR A 124 19.04 8.01 -12.88
CA TYR A 124 19.58 9.03 -11.98
C TYR A 124 18.49 9.74 -11.16
N LEU A 125 17.38 10.11 -11.82
CA LEU A 125 16.23 10.71 -11.14
C LEU A 125 15.61 9.73 -10.14
N ASN A 126 15.60 8.44 -10.49
CA ASN A 126 15.16 7.37 -9.60
C ASN A 126 16.01 7.27 -8.33
N MET A 127 17.34 7.30 -8.48
CA MET A 127 18.25 7.30 -7.35
C MET A 127 18.00 8.51 -6.44
N LEU A 128 17.87 9.71 -7.02
CA LEU A 128 17.57 10.92 -6.25
C LEU A 128 16.24 10.84 -5.50
N SER A 129 15.21 10.22 -6.10
CA SER A 129 13.91 10.04 -5.45
C SER A 129 14.02 9.32 -4.11
N TYR A 130 14.84 8.26 -4.03
CA TYR A 130 15.10 7.54 -2.78
C TYR A 130 15.83 8.40 -1.76
N TRP A 131 16.89 9.10 -2.14
CA TRP A 131 17.67 9.91 -1.21
C TRP A 131 16.86 11.08 -0.63
N VAL A 132 15.97 11.66 -1.45
CA VAL A 132 15.03 12.68 -0.98
C VAL A 132 13.97 12.08 -0.05
N TYR A 133 13.47 10.86 -0.33
CA TYR A 133 12.61 10.14 0.60
C TYR A 133 13.32 9.83 1.94
N LEU A 134 14.57 9.36 1.91
CA LEU A 134 15.36 9.13 3.12
C LEU A 134 15.55 10.44 3.90
N ALA A 135 15.83 11.55 3.23
CA ALA A 135 15.90 12.86 3.86
C ALA A 135 14.57 13.24 4.52
N ALA A 136 13.43 13.00 3.87
CA ALA A 136 12.11 13.22 4.48
C ALA A 136 11.94 12.40 5.77
N VAL A 137 12.29 11.11 5.75
CA VAL A 137 12.25 10.24 6.94
C VAL A 137 13.16 10.76 8.05
N LEU A 138 14.39 11.18 7.72
CA LEU A 138 15.32 11.73 8.71
C LEU A 138 14.83 13.04 9.32
N ILE A 139 14.22 13.93 8.53
CA ILE A 139 13.59 15.17 9.02
C ILE A 139 12.42 14.84 9.95
N LEU A 140 11.61 13.83 9.60
CA LEU A 140 10.52 13.37 10.45
C LEU A 140 11.06 12.84 11.79
N VAL A 141 12.12 12.03 11.77
CA VAL A 141 12.76 11.50 12.97
C VAL A 141 13.41 12.61 13.80
N ALA A 142 13.97 13.64 13.15
CA ALA A 142 14.53 14.80 13.84
C ALA A 142 13.48 15.53 14.72
N SER A 143 12.19 15.44 14.38
CA SER A 143 11.11 16.03 15.19
C SER A 143 10.98 15.44 16.60
N PHE A 144 11.55 14.26 16.87
CA PHE A 144 11.61 13.72 18.24
C PHE A 144 12.64 14.41 19.14
N PHE A 145 13.60 15.12 18.54
CA PHE A 145 14.74 15.70 19.25
C PHE A 145 14.65 17.22 19.44
N VAL A 146 13.57 17.85 18.97
CA VAL A 146 13.33 19.29 19.15
C VAL A 146 12.58 19.57 20.46
N PRO A 147 12.68 20.80 21.02
CA PRO A 147 11.91 21.17 22.19
C PRO A 147 10.41 20.96 21.99
N GLY A 148 9.78 20.25 22.94
CA GLY A 148 8.36 19.89 22.88
C GLY A 148 8.04 18.65 22.06
N GLY A 149 9.04 18.00 21.43
CA GLY A 149 8.87 16.75 20.67
C GLY A 149 8.10 16.92 19.35
N PRO A 150 7.66 15.80 18.73
CA PRO A 150 6.95 15.82 17.46
C PRO A 150 5.54 16.42 17.62
N THR A 151 4.83 16.68 16.53
CA THR A 151 3.45 17.18 16.62
C THR A 151 2.49 16.14 17.22
N GLY A 152 1.60 16.60 18.11
CA GLY A 152 0.48 15.85 18.68
C GLY A 152 -0.88 16.18 18.06
N ALA A 153 -0.91 16.78 16.86
CA ALA A 153 -2.14 17.27 16.22
C ALA A 153 -3.01 16.19 15.54
N GLY A 154 -2.61 14.91 15.65
CA GLY A 154 -3.10 13.82 14.81
C GLY A 154 -2.50 13.87 13.40
N TRP A 155 -2.53 12.74 12.69
CA TRP A 155 -1.99 12.67 11.32
C TRP A 155 -2.72 13.56 10.31
N THR A 156 -3.92 14.04 10.66
CA THR A 156 -4.72 14.97 9.86
C THR A 156 -4.26 16.43 9.95
N LEU A 157 -3.43 16.78 10.96
CA LEU A 157 -2.77 18.09 11.07
C LEU A 157 -3.72 19.30 10.96
N TYR A 158 -4.92 19.23 11.53
CA TYR A 158 -5.92 20.29 11.33
C TYR A 158 -5.52 21.62 11.98
N PRO A 159 -5.38 22.72 11.21
CA PRO A 159 -5.36 24.06 11.76
C PRO A 159 -6.78 24.48 12.20
N PRO A 160 -6.89 25.43 13.14
CA PRO A 160 -5.79 26.14 13.79
C PRO A 160 -5.10 25.27 14.86
N GLN A 161 -5.72 24.17 15.31
CA GLN A 161 -5.23 23.34 16.42
C GLN A 161 -3.77 22.91 16.27
N ALA A 162 -3.34 22.48 15.08
CA ALA A 162 -1.99 21.99 14.82
C ALA A 162 -0.87 23.01 15.08
N ILE A 163 -1.19 24.30 15.01
CA ILE A 163 -0.25 25.43 15.07
C ILE A 163 -0.54 26.39 16.24
N LEU A 164 -1.53 26.06 17.07
CA LEU A 164 -1.86 26.83 18.27
C LEU A 164 -1.13 26.31 19.52
N ASP A 165 -0.79 27.23 20.41
CA ASP A 165 -0.29 26.94 21.74
C ASP A 165 -1.25 26.01 22.50
N GLY A 166 -0.67 25.02 23.20
CA GLY A 166 -1.41 23.99 23.95
C GLY A 166 -1.47 22.64 23.23
N THR A 167 -1.23 22.60 21.91
CA THR A 167 -1.00 21.34 21.20
C THR A 167 0.46 20.88 21.40
N PRO A 168 0.71 19.61 21.76
CA PRO A 168 2.08 19.08 21.84
C PRO A 168 2.83 19.27 20.51
N GLY A 169 4.06 19.78 20.57
CA GLY A 169 4.88 20.01 19.37
C GLY A 169 4.35 21.07 18.40
N ALA A 170 3.51 22.02 18.83
CA ALA A 170 2.96 23.10 17.98
C ALA A 170 3.99 24.10 17.40
N ASN A 171 5.27 23.99 17.79
CA ASN A 171 6.36 24.83 17.28
C ASN A 171 7.25 24.04 16.32
N TRP A 172 8.46 23.66 16.74
CA TRP A 172 9.41 22.93 15.88
C TRP A 172 8.89 21.55 15.43
N GLY A 173 8.09 20.87 16.25
CA GLY A 173 7.53 19.56 15.92
C GLY A 173 6.65 19.58 14.66
N ILE A 174 5.69 20.50 14.60
CA ILE A 174 4.85 20.69 13.41
C ILE A 174 5.66 21.23 12.23
N LEU A 175 6.59 22.17 12.43
CA LEU A 175 7.42 22.69 11.33
C LEU A 175 8.23 21.58 10.65
N LEU A 176 8.88 20.69 11.41
CA LEU A 176 9.62 19.56 10.85
C LEU A 176 8.69 18.53 10.18
N MET A 177 7.47 18.32 10.70
CA MET A 177 6.46 17.50 10.01
C MET A 177 6.12 18.09 8.64
N LEU A 178 5.82 19.39 8.55
CA LEU A 178 5.46 20.05 7.29
C LEU A 178 6.62 20.05 6.28
N ILE A 179 7.85 20.31 6.73
CA ILE A 179 9.05 20.22 5.90
C ILE A 179 9.24 18.79 5.41
N SER A 180 9.11 17.79 6.29
CA SER A 180 9.25 16.38 5.92
C SER A 180 8.24 15.97 4.85
N LEU A 181 6.96 16.34 5.01
CA LEU A 181 5.94 16.09 3.99
C LEU A 181 6.26 16.79 2.66
N GLY A 182 6.74 18.02 2.71
CA GLY A 182 7.16 18.75 1.50
C GLY A 182 8.28 18.03 0.75
N VAL A 183 9.32 17.61 1.47
CA VAL A 183 10.45 16.85 0.92
C VAL A 183 9.99 15.48 0.41
N PHE A 184 9.09 14.80 1.11
CA PHE A 184 8.49 13.53 0.66
C PHE A 184 7.79 13.69 -0.69
N VAL A 185 6.96 14.73 -0.87
CA VAL A 185 6.24 14.96 -2.14
C VAL A 185 7.20 15.27 -3.27
N ILE A 186 8.28 16.02 -3.02
CA ILE A 186 9.33 16.28 -4.02
C ILE A 186 10.00 14.96 -4.43
N GLY A 187 10.37 14.13 -3.45
CA GLY A 187 10.95 12.80 -3.68
C GLY A 187 10.05 11.92 -4.52
N PHE A 188 8.77 11.83 -4.12
CA PHE A 188 7.76 11.08 -4.86
C PHE A 188 7.57 11.59 -6.28
N THR A 189 7.49 12.90 -6.51
CA THR A 189 7.26 13.47 -7.85
C THR A 189 8.33 13.00 -8.84
N MET A 190 9.59 12.95 -8.41
CA MET A 190 10.70 12.44 -9.21
C MET A 190 10.54 10.95 -9.56
N GLY A 191 10.22 10.11 -8.59
CA GLY A 191 10.01 8.67 -8.79
C GLY A 191 8.74 8.35 -9.60
N GLY A 192 7.64 9.02 -9.29
CA GLY A 192 6.34 8.79 -9.92
C GLY A 192 6.31 9.14 -11.40
N LEU A 193 6.91 10.27 -11.79
CA LEU A 193 7.09 10.60 -13.22
C LEU A 193 7.89 9.52 -13.94
N ASN A 194 8.93 9.00 -13.29
CA ASN A 194 9.77 7.95 -13.86
C ASN A 194 9.00 6.64 -14.05
N TYR A 195 8.15 6.24 -13.10
CA TYR A 195 7.32 5.03 -13.21
C TYR A 195 6.33 5.14 -14.36
N VAL A 196 5.62 6.27 -14.48
CA VAL A 196 4.65 6.50 -15.56
C VAL A 196 5.33 6.44 -16.93
N VAL A 197 6.47 7.14 -17.08
CA VAL A 197 7.21 7.13 -18.35
C VAL A 197 7.76 5.74 -18.66
N THR A 198 8.27 5.01 -17.67
CA THR A 198 8.76 3.63 -17.86
C THR A 198 7.66 2.69 -18.33
N VAL A 199 6.49 2.73 -17.69
CA VAL A 199 5.34 1.91 -18.11
C VAL A 199 4.90 2.27 -19.53
N LEU A 200 4.85 3.55 -19.88
CA LEU A 200 4.35 3.96 -21.20
C LEU A 200 5.35 3.69 -22.33
N GLN A 201 6.64 3.95 -22.09
CA GLN A 201 7.66 4.05 -23.14
C GLN A 201 8.73 2.95 -23.13
N ALA A 202 8.93 2.22 -22.03
CA ALA A 202 10.03 1.25 -21.89
C ALA A 202 9.56 -0.22 -21.88
N ARG A 203 8.30 -0.49 -22.21
CA ARG A 203 7.77 -1.84 -22.38
C ARG A 203 8.49 -2.55 -23.52
N THR A 204 8.78 -3.84 -23.31
CA THR A 204 9.39 -4.67 -24.35
C THR A 204 8.43 -4.97 -25.51
N ARG A 205 8.99 -5.48 -26.61
CA ARG A 205 8.27 -5.84 -27.84
C ARG A 205 7.12 -6.80 -27.54
N GLY A 206 5.93 -6.49 -28.06
CA GLY A 206 4.72 -7.30 -27.87
C GLY A 206 4.00 -7.12 -26.53
N MET A 207 4.55 -6.34 -25.58
CA MET A 207 3.90 -5.98 -24.32
C MET A 207 2.93 -4.81 -24.52
N THR A 208 1.74 -5.12 -25.02
CA THR A 208 0.66 -4.12 -25.13
C THR A 208 0.15 -3.72 -23.74
N MET A 209 -0.60 -2.60 -23.63
CA MET A 209 -1.17 -2.18 -22.32
C MET A 209 -2.05 -3.28 -21.73
N MET A 210 -2.79 -3.99 -22.58
CA MET A 210 -3.71 -5.06 -22.17
C MET A 210 -3.03 -6.44 -22.03
N ARG A 211 -1.70 -6.51 -22.06
CA ARG A 211 -0.91 -7.72 -21.72
C ARG A 211 -0.13 -7.59 -20.41
N MET A 212 -0.10 -6.41 -19.80
CA MET A 212 0.62 -6.17 -18.55
C MET A 212 0.00 -6.92 -17.35
N PRO A 213 0.81 -7.34 -16.37
CA PRO A 213 0.31 -7.83 -15.07
C PRO A 213 -0.53 -6.76 -14.34
N LEU A 214 -1.45 -7.21 -13.48
CA LEU A 214 -2.35 -6.32 -12.75
C LEU A 214 -1.62 -5.58 -11.64
N THR A 215 -0.51 -6.13 -11.13
CA THR A 215 0.43 -5.39 -10.26
C THR A 215 0.92 -4.12 -10.93
N VAL A 216 1.36 -4.20 -12.19
CA VAL A 216 1.85 -3.02 -12.94
C VAL A 216 0.71 -2.02 -13.17
N TRP A 217 -0.49 -2.48 -13.54
CA TRP A 217 -1.66 -1.59 -13.67
C TRP A 217 -2.02 -0.87 -12.36
N GLY A 218 -1.99 -1.60 -11.24
CA GLY A 218 -2.26 -1.04 -9.91
C GLY A 218 -1.26 0.05 -9.52
N ILE A 219 0.03 -0.23 -9.68
CA ILE A 219 1.11 0.73 -9.40
C ILE A 219 1.05 1.91 -10.37
N PHE A 220 0.79 1.67 -11.65
CA PHE A 220 0.70 2.71 -12.67
C PHE A 220 -0.43 3.70 -12.37
N MET A 221 -1.64 3.21 -12.10
CA MET A 221 -2.78 4.06 -11.77
C MET A 221 -2.58 4.80 -10.44
N ALA A 222 -2.09 4.12 -9.40
CA ALA A 222 -1.76 4.76 -8.13
C ALA A 222 -0.72 5.88 -8.29
N THR A 223 0.28 5.68 -9.15
CA THR A 223 1.28 6.70 -9.41
C THR A 223 0.67 7.93 -10.10
N ILE A 224 -0.21 7.73 -11.09
CA ILE A 224 -0.92 8.84 -11.75
C ILE A 224 -1.75 9.62 -10.71
N MET A 225 -2.50 8.91 -9.86
CA MET A 225 -3.29 9.55 -8.81
C MET A 225 -2.41 10.37 -7.86
N ALA A 226 -1.28 9.80 -7.42
CA ALA A 226 -0.37 10.48 -6.50
C ALA A 226 0.23 11.75 -7.12
N LEU A 227 0.60 11.73 -8.41
CA LEU A 227 1.06 12.92 -9.12
C LEU A 227 0.00 14.04 -9.18
N LEU A 228 -1.29 13.69 -9.18
CA LEU A 228 -2.41 14.64 -9.19
C LEU A 228 -2.84 15.08 -7.78
N ALA A 229 -2.73 14.19 -6.79
CA ALA A 229 -3.23 14.41 -5.42
C ALA A 229 -2.19 15.08 -4.50
N PHE A 230 -0.91 14.70 -4.60
CA PHE A 230 0.15 15.18 -3.70
C PHE A 230 0.41 16.69 -3.77
N PRO A 231 0.23 17.38 -4.92
CA PRO A 231 0.31 18.84 -4.97
C PRO A 231 -0.61 19.54 -3.95
N ALA A 232 -1.81 18.99 -3.67
CA ALA A 232 -2.72 19.56 -2.67
C ALA A 232 -2.14 19.48 -1.25
N LEU A 233 -1.51 18.34 -0.89
CA LEU A 233 -0.81 18.20 0.39
C LEU A 233 0.40 19.14 0.47
N PHE A 234 1.18 19.23 -0.60
CA PHE A 234 2.36 20.09 -0.67
C PHE A 234 2.02 21.56 -0.44
N VAL A 235 1.00 22.06 -1.15
CA VAL A 235 0.52 23.44 -0.99
C VAL A 235 -0.06 23.66 0.40
N SER A 236 -0.82 22.70 0.95
CA SER A 236 -1.33 22.79 2.33
C SER A 236 -0.21 22.88 3.36
N ALA A 237 0.86 22.09 3.18
CA ALA A 237 2.00 22.11 4.07
C ALA A 237 2.76 23.44 4.01
N ILE A 238 2.94 24.01 2.82
CA ILE A 238 3.53 25.35 2.63
C ILE A 238 2.66 26.41 3.28
N MET A 239 1.35 26.45 2.99
CA MET A 239 0.44 27.45 3.55
C MET A 239 0.42 27.40 5.08
N MET A 240 0.39 26.21 5.68
CA MET A 240 0.44 26.08 7.14
C MET A 240 1.80 26.45 7.71
N PHE A 241 2.89 26.15 7.00
CA PHE A 241 4.23 26.57 7.38
C PHE A 241 4.34 28.11 7.39
N LEU A 242 3.76 28.79 6.40
CA LEU A 242 3.72 30.25 6.34
C LEU A 242 2.82 30.84 7.45
N ASP A 243 1.68 30.22 7.74
CA ASP A 243 0.81 30.64 8.85
C ASP A 243 1.57 30.59 10.18
N GLN A 244 2.41 29.57 10.38
CA GLN A 244 3.19 29.39 11.60
C GLN A 244 4.47 30.23 11.67
N THR A 245 5.11 30.52 10.54
CA THR A 245 6.45 31.18 10.52
C THR A 245 6.43 32.65 10.13
N LEU A 246 5.58 33.03 9.17
CA LEU A 246 5.50 34.39 8.65
C LEU A 246 4.22 35.12 9.11
N GLY A 247 3.37 34.45 9.89
CA GLY A 247 2.13 35.04 10.41
C GLY A 247 1.08 35.28 9.31
N THR A 248 1.07 34.47 8.24
CA THR A 248 -0.03 34.52 7.27
C THR A 248 -1.34 34.03 7.90
N SER A 249 -2.44 34.12 7.14
CA SER A 249 -3.78 33.73 7.62
C SER A 249 -4.53 32.91 6.58
N PHE A 250 -3.92 31.87 6.03
CA PHE A 250 -4.62 30.98 5.11
C PHE A 250 -5.68 30.15 5.84
N PHE A 251 -5.32 29.57 6.98
CA PHE A 251 -6.16 28.66 7.74
C PHE A 251 -6.60 29.20 9.11
N MET A 252 -6.14 30.40 9.47
CA MET A 252 -6.40 31.04 10.76
C MET A 252 -7.72 31.83 10.73
N PRO A 253 -8.78 31.36 11.42
CA PRO A 253 -10.01 32.15 11.57
C PRO A 253 -9.79 33.27 12.59
N ALA A 254 -10.77 34.15 12.75
CA ALA A 254 -10.75 35.13 13.85
C ALA A 254 -10.76 34.39 15.21
N LEU A 255 -9.67 34.50 15.97
CA LEU A 255 -9.47 33.77 17.22
C LEU A 255 -8.95 34.68 18.33
N VAL A 256 -9.30 34.32 19.57
CA VAL A 256 -8.71 34.88 20.78
C VAL A 256 -7.80 33.82 21.39
N SER A 257 -6.50 34.09 21.46
CA SER A 257 -5.51 33.24 22.12
C SER A 257 -4.98 33.94 23.36
N LYS A 258 -5.00 33.27 24.52
CA LYS A 258 -4.56 33.83 25.81
C LYS A 258 -5.16 35.21 26.15
N GLY A 259 -6.42 35.43 25.76
CA GLY A 259 -7.15 36.67 26.02
C GLY A 259 -6.87 37.82 25.05
N GLN A 260 -6.04 37.62 24.03
CA GLN A 260 -5.77 38.60 22.96
C GLN A 260 -6.31 38.09 21.62
N GLN A 261 -6.90 39.00 20.83
CA GLN A 261 -7.17 38.68 19.42
C GLN A 261 -5.84 38.48 18.70
N LEU A 262 -5.75 37.41 17.93
CA LEU A 262 -4.60 37.19 17.06
C LEU A 262 -4.60 38.25 15.93
N ASP A 263 -3.43 38.82 15.63
CA ASP A 263 -3.28 39.89 14.62
C ASP A 263 -3.59 39.43 13.19
N HIS A 264 -3.67 38.12 12.98
CA HIS A 264 -3.74 37.46 11.68
C HIS A 264 -5.10 36.75 11.56
N THR A 265 -6.00 37.29 10.70
CA THR A 265 -7.43 36.93 10.60
C THR A 265 -7.88 36.76 9.14
N GLY A 266 -9.07 36.17 8.93
CA GLY A 266 -9.70 36.04 7.60
C GLY A 266 -9.45 34.71 6.88
N GLY A 267 -8.67 33.81 7.46
CA GLY A 267 -8.46 32.45 6.97
C GLY A 267 -9.60 31.49 7.30
N SER A 268 -9.56 30.30 6.69
CA SER A 268 -10.59 29.27 6.87
C SER A 268 -9.99 27.91 7.24
N PRO A 269 -10.30 27.35 8.42
CA PRO A 269 -9.92 25.98 8.78
C PRO A 269 -10.49 24.94 7.82
N LEU A 270 -11.68 25.19 7.27
CA LEU A 270 -12.32 24.28 6.31
C LEU A 270 -11.58 24.22 4.98
N LEU A 271 -10.88 25.29 4.58
CA LEU A 271 -10.02 25.26 3.40
C LEU A 271 -8.94 24.19 3.54
N PHE A 272 -8.30 24.10 4.73
CA PHE A 272 -7.33 23.04 4.98
C PHE A 272 -7.98 21.65 4.89
N GLN A 273 -9.15 21.46 5.49
CA GLN A 273 -9.83 20.15 5.42
C GLN A 273 -10.12 19.73 3.97
N HIS A 274 -10.59 20.66 3.12
CA HIS A 274 -10.81 20.37 1.71
C HIS A 274 -9.50 19.99 1.00
N LEU A 275 -8.42 20.75 1.18
CA LEU A 275 -7.14 20.45 0.53
C LEU A 275 -6.53 19.15 1.04
N PHE A 276 -6.54 18.93 2.36
CA PHE A 276 -6.01 17.72 2.98
C PHE A 276 -6.80 16.50 2.52
N TRP A 277 -8.13 16.53 2.49
CA TRP A 277 -8.91 15.37 2.08
C TRP A 277 -8.93 15.15 0.58
N PHE A 278 -8.83 16.22 -0.23
CA PHE A 278 -8.61 16.09 -1.67
C PHE A 278 -7.33 15.30 -1.97
N PHE A 279 -6.31 15.40 -1.12
CA PHE A 279 -5.18 14.47 -1.10
C PHE A 279 -5.53 13.14 -0.44
N GLY A 280 -6.06 13.18 0.78
CA GLY A 280 -6.10 12.06 1.70
C GLY A 280 -7.04 10.93 1.28
N HIS A 281 -8.10 11.23 0.54
CA HIS A 281 -8.96 10.18 0.02
C HIS A 281 -8.37 9.48 -1.23
N PRO A 282 -7.82 10.18 -2.23
CA PRO A 282 -6.99 9.53 -3.23
C PRO A 282 -5.83 8.73 -2.62
N GLU A 283 -5.18 9.21 -1.55
CA GLU A 283 -4.07 8.50 -0.89
C GLU A 283 -4.44 7.10 -0.41
N VAL A 284 -5.63 6.91 0.15
CA VAL A 284 -6.03 5.55 0.57
C VAL A 284 -6.16 4.60 -0.63
N TYR A 285 -6.49 5.10 -1.82
CA TYR A 285 -6.50 4.30 -3.05
C TYR A 285 -5.13 4.19 -3.71
N ILE A 286 -4.25 5.15 -3.53
CA ILE A 286 -2.84 5.07 -3.94
C ILE A 286 -2.17 3.88 -3.24
N VAL A 287 -2.55 3.58 -2.00
CA VAL A 287 -2.14 2.36 -1.29
C VAL A 287 -2.94 1.12 -1.72
N ALA A 288 -4.25 1.24 -1.92
CA ALA A 288 -5.10 0.09 -2.21
C ALA A 288 -4.90 -0.49 -3.62
N LEU A 289 -4.73 0.34 -4.65
CA LEU A 289 -4.66 -0.14 -6.05
C LEU A 289 -3.43 -1.03 -6.34
N PRO A 290 -2.21 -0.72 -5.86
CA PRO A 290 -1.08 -1.63 -5.95
C PRO A 290 -1.35 -2.95 -5.22
N ALA A 291 -1.96 -2.88 -4.03
CA ALA A 291 -2.33 -4.07 -3.27
C ALA A 291 -3.31 -4.96 -4.04
N PHE A 292 -4.31 -4.38 -4.70
CA PHE A 292 -5.26 -5.10 -5.56
C PHE A 292 -4.57 -5.75 -6.76
N GLY A 293 -3.59 -5.07 -7.35
CA GLY A 293 -2.79 -5.61 -8.44
C GLY A 293 -2.00 -6.84 -7.99
N ILE A 294 -1.25 -6.70 -6.90
CA ILE A 294 -0.44 -7.78 -6.30
C ILE A 294 -1.32 -8.98 -5.94
N VAL A 295 -2.43 -8.77 -5.25
CA VAL A 295 -3.35 -9.86 -4.87
C VAL A 295 -3.87 -10.60 -6.11
N SER A 296 -4.13 -9.89 -7.20
CA SER A 296 -4.60 -10.53 -8.45
C SER A 296 -3.55 -11.49 -9.00
N ASP A 297 -2.28 -11.07 -9.02
CA ASP A 297 -1.18 -11.89 -9.50
C ASP A 297 -0.94 -13.08 -8.56
N LEU A 298 -0.90 -12.85 -7.23
CA LEU A 298 -0.75 -13.92 -6.23
C LEU A 298 -1.85 -14.98 -6.35
N ILE A 299 -3.11 -14.57 -6.46
CA ILE A 299 -4.24 -15.49 -6.60
C ILE A 299 -4.10 -16.32 -7.86
N SER A 300 -3.79 -15.70 -9.01
CA SER A 300 -3.68 -16.43 -10.28
C SER A 300 -2.53 -17.44 -10.26
N VAL A 301 -1.34 -17.02 -9.80
CA VAL A 301 -0.14 -17.87 -9.68
C VAL A 301 -0.40 -19.08 -8.78
N HIS A 302 -0.96 -18.86 -7.59
CA HIS A 302 -1.09 -19.90 -6.57
C HIS A 302 -2.40 -20.70 -6.64
N SER A 303 -3.36 -20.29 -7.47
CA SER A 303 -4.54 -21.10 -7.84
C SER A 303 -4.38 -21.86 -9.16
N ARG A 304 -3.26 -21.65 -9.88
CA ARG A 304 -2.99 -22.24 -11.20
C ARG A 304 -4.14 -22.02 -12.18
N LYS A 305 -4.72 -20.81 -12.15
CA LYS A 305 -5.85 -20.44 -12.98
C LYS A 305 -5.68 -19.01 -13.49
N SER A 306 -6.04 -18.77 -14.75
CA SER A 306 -6.11 -17.42 -15.31
C SER A 306 -7.02 -16.51 -14.49
N ILE A 307 -6.60 -15.27 -14.32
CA ILE A 307 -7.41 -14.26 -13.65
C ILE A 307 -8.75 -14.09 -14.38
N PHE A 308 -9.84 -14.25 -13.66
CA PHE A 308 -11.16 -14.08 -14.22
C PHE A 308 -11.42 -12.60 -14.52
N GLY A 309 -11.88 -12.29 -15.74
CA GLY A 309 -12.29 -10.95 -16.10
C GLY A 309 -11.15 -9.91 -16.13
N TYR A 310 -9.96 -10.25 -16.63
CA TYR A 310 -8.80 -9.34 -16.69
C TYR A 310 -9.15 -7.92 -17.18
N ARG A 311 -9.89 -7.79 -18.30
CA ARG A 311 -10.29 -6.47 -18.82
C ARG A 311 -11.17 -5.71 -17.83
N MET A 312 -12.11 -6.40 -17.17
CA MET A 312 -12.95 -5.81 -16.13
C MET A 312 -12.11 -5.38 -14.91
N MET A 313 -11.08 -6.16 -14.55
CA MET A 313 -10.15 -5.81 -13.49
C MET A 313 -9.35 -4.53 -13.78
N VAL A 314 -8.91 -4.35 -15.02
CA VAL A 314 -8.22 -3.14 -15.48
C VAL A 314 -9.17 -1.94 -15.46
N TRP A 315 -10.37 -2.07 -16.05
CA TRP A 315 -11.36 -0.99 -16.03
C TRP A 315 -11.79 -0.61 -14.62
N ALA A 316 -11.94 -1.57 -13.71
CA ALA A 316 -12.22 -1.29 -12.31
C ALA A 316 -11.11 -0.47 -11.64
N ILE A 317 -9.82 -0.75 -11.93
CA ILE A 317 -8.69 0.06 -11.42
C ILE A 317 -8.80 1.51 -11.93
N LEU A 318 -9.07 1.70 -13.21
CA LEU A 318 -9.20 3.03 -13.82
C LEU A 318 -10.40 3.81 -13.26
N ILE A 319 -11.55 3.15 -13.11
CA ILE A 319 -12.77 3.77 -12.56
C ILE A 319 -12.55 4.17 -11.09
N ILE A 320 -11.98 3.29 -10.26
CA ILE A 320 -11.63 3.61 -8.87
C ILE A 320 -10.68 4.81 -8.83
N GLY A 321 -9.67 4.81 -9.70
CA GLY A 321 -8.72 5.91 -9.81
C GLY A 321 -9.38 7.25 -10.13
N GLY A 322 -10.29 7.29 -11.11
CA GLY A 322 -11.05 8.50 -11.45
C GLY A 322 -12.02 8.93 -10.35
N LEU A 323 -12.81 8.00 -9.81
CA LEU A 323 -13.80 8.29 -8.77
C LEU A 323 -13.17 8.78 -7.47
N SER A 324 -11.94 8.37 -7.15
CA SER A 324 -11.23 8.78 -5.92
C SER A 324 -11.12 10.30 -5.75
N PHE A 325 -11.14 11.06 -6.84
CA PHE A 325 -11.05 12.54 -6.84
C PHE A 325 -12.39 13.24 -6.64
N ILE A 326 -13.52 12.53 -6.58
CA ILE A 326 -14.86 13.12 -6.43
C ILE A 326 -15.63 12.60 -5.22
N VAL A 327 -14.91 12.14 -4.20
CA VAL A 327 -15.49 11.53 -2.99
C VAL A 327 -14.90 12.05 -1.67
N TRP A 328 -13.86 12.89 -1.71
CA TRP A 328 -13.07 13.24 -0.53
C TRP A 328 -13.87 13.84 0.64
N ALA A 329 -14.95 14.57 0.34
CA ALA A 329 -15.70 15.30 1.36
C ALA A 329 -16.52 14.40 2.28
N HIS A 330 -16.58 13.07 2.05
CA HIS A 330 -17.17 12.17 3.05
C HIS A 330 -16.43 12.15 4.39
N HIS A 331 -15.15 12.55 4.42
CA HIS A 331 -14.42 12.73 5.68
C HIS A 331 -14.78 14.01 6.42
N MET A 332 -15.71 14.80 5.87
CA MET A 332 -16.09 16.12 6.35
C MET A 332 -17.58 16.20 6.70
N TYR A 333 -18.32 15.08 6.79
CA TYR A 333 -19.77 15.13 7.04
C TYR A 333 -20.14 15.87 8.33
N VAL A 334 -19.28 15.80 9.35
CA VAL A 334 -19.43 16.53 10.62
C VAL A 334 -18.84 17.95 10.59
N SER A 335 -18.39 18.45 9.44
CA SER A 335 -17.79 19.80 9.32
C SER A 335 -18.80 20.94 9.26
N GLY A 336 -20.11 20.63 9.33
CA GLY A 336 -21.19 21.60 9.13
C GLY A 336 -21.46 21.95 7.66
N MET A 337 -21.05 21.10 6.72
CA MET A 337 -21.29 21.31 5.28
C MET A 337 -22.79 21.32 4.94
N ASN A 338 -23.13 21.92 3.80
CA ASN A 338 -24.50 21.89 3.28
C ASN A 338 -24.97 20.42 3.08
N PRO A 339 -26.14 20.01 3.60
CA PRO A 339 -26.63 18.64 3.47
C PRO A 339 -26.74 18.12 2.04
N TYR A 340 -27.11 18.96 1.06
CA TYR A 340 -27.17 18.57 -0.36
C TYR A 340 -25.79 18.17 -0.89
N PHE A 341 -24.75 18.90 -0.47
CA PHE A 341 -23.37 18.57 -0.80
C PHE A 341 -22.97 17.26 -0.13
N GLY A 342 -23.35 17.06 1.14
CA GLY A 342 -23.15 15.78 1.84
C GLY A 342 -23.78 14.58 1.11
N PHE A 343 -25.02 14.71 0.63
CA PHE A 343 -25.70 13.66 -0.13
C PHE A 343 -25.06 13.37 -1.49
N PHE A 344 -24.56 14.40 -2.19
CA PHE A 344 -23.79 14.20 -3.42
C PHE A 344 -22.56 13.33 -3.15
N PHE A 345 -21.76 13.69 -2.14
CA PHE A 345 -20.57 12.93 -1.76
C PHE A 345 -20.89 11.53 -1.24
N ALA A 346 -22.00 11.34 -0.52
CA ALA A 346 -22.45 10.02 -0.10
C ALA A 346 -22.75 9.12 -1.29
N THR A 347 -23.47 9.65 -2.29
CA THR A 347 -23.80 8.92 -3.50
C THR A 347 -22.53 8.53 -4.27
N THR A 348 -21.63 9.48 -4.53
CA THR A 348 -20.38 9.19 -5.25
C THR A 348 -19.47 8.23 -4.48
N THR A 349 -19.43 8.32 -3.15
CA THR A 349 -18.68 7.39 -2.29
C THR A 349 -19.21 5.97 -2.38
N LEU A 350 -20.52 5.78 -2.32
CA LEU A 350 -21.15 4.47 -2.42
C LEU A 350 -20.98 3.85 -3.83
N ILE A 351 -20.90 4.67 -4.88
CA ILE A 351 -20.62 4.18 -6.24
C ILE A 351 -19.25 3.49 -6.34
N ILE A 352 -18.23 3.91 -5.57
CA ILE A 352 -16.90 3.26 -5.59
C ILE A 352 -16.97 1.80 -5.10
N ALA A 353 -17.97 1.44 -4.29
CA ALA A 353 -18.16 0.06 -3.86
C ALA A 353 -18.41 -0.89 -5.05
N VAL A 354 -18.99 -0.41 -6.15
CA VAL A 354 -19.32 -1.23 -7.34
C VAL A 354 -18.07 -1.78 -8.05
N PRO A 355 -17.13 -0.95 -8.56
CA PRO A 355 -15.92 -1.48 -9.19
C PRO A 355 -15.06 -2.28 -8.21
N THR A 356 -15.07 -1.92 -6.93
CA THR A 356 -14.38 -2.67 -5.88
C THR A 356 -14.97 -4.07 -5.70
N ALA A 357 -16.30 -4.19 -5.65
CA ALA A 357 -17.00 -5.47 -5.56
C ALA A 357 -16.72 -6.35 -6.79
N ILE A 358 -16.70 -5.78 -8.00
CA ILE A 358 -16.33 -6.51 -9.23
C ILE A 358 -14.96 -7.18 -9.06
N LYS A 359 -13.97 -6.49 -8.46
CA LYS A 359 -12.65 -7.08 -8.21
C LYS A 359 -12.72 -8.24 -7.21
N VAL A 360 -13.48 -8.09 -6.13
CA VAL A 360 -13.69 -9.18 -5.16
C VAL A 360 -14.34 -10.40 -5.81
N TYR A 361 -15.40 -10.21 -6.60
CA TYR A 361 -16.04 -11.31 -7.33
C TYR A 361 -15.08 -11.98 -8.31
N ASN A 362 -14.29 -11.19 -9.07
CA ASN A 362 -13.30 -11.74 -9.99
C ASN A 362 -12.23 -12.56 -9.27
N TRP A 363 -11.76 -12.13 -8.09
CA TRP A 363 -10.85 -12.93 -7.27
C TRP A 363 -11.48 -14.25 -6.81
N VAL A 364 -12.71 -14.22 -6.31
CA VAL A 364 -13.43 -15.42 -5.89
C VAL A 364 -13.66 -16.38 -7.08
N LEU A 365 -14.03 -15.87 -8.25
CA LEU A 365 -14.21 -16.66 -9.46
C LEU A 365 -12.89 -17.21 -10.03
N THR A 366 -11.77 -16.54 -9.76
CA THR A 366 -10.43 -17.06 -10.06
C THR A 366 -10.08 -18.22 -9.13
N LEU A 367 -10.41 -18.12 -7.84
CA LEU A 367 -10.23 -19.22 -6.90
C LEU A 367 -11.17 -20.41 -7.20
N TRP A 368 -12.40 -20.12 -7.64
CA TRP A 368 -13.41 -21.15 -7.93
C TRP A 368 -12.92 -22.12 -9.00
N ARG A 369 -12.92 -23.42 -8.70
CA ARG A 369 -12.40 -24.49 -9.58
C ARG A 369 -10.93 -24.29 -10.00
N GLY A 370 -10.14 -23.53 -9.23
CA GLY A 370 -8.68 -23.50 -9.37
C GLY A 370 -8.03 -24.67 -8.63
N ASN A 371 -6.77 -24.98 -8.96
CA ASN A 371 -5.93 -25.90 -8.18
C ASN A 371 -5.16 -25.12 -7.12
N ILE A 372 -5.84 -24.84 -5.99
CA ILE A 372 -5.35 -23.94 -4.95
C ILE A 372 -4.20 -24.56 -4.15
N ARG A 373 -3.00 -23.99 -4.29
CA ARG A 373 -1.84 -24.31 -3.46
C ARG A 373 -1.85 -23.39 -2.22
N LEU A 374 -2.21 -23.92 -1.05
CA LEU A 374 -2.24 -23.17 0.22
C LEU A 374 -0.84 -22.95 0.81
N ASN A 375 0.04 -22.33 0.04
CA ASN A 375 1.33 -21.82 0.50
C ASN A 375 1.17 -20.46 1.19
N VAL A 376 2.24 -19.96 1.82
CA VAL A 376 2.21 -18.73 2.61
C VAL A 376 1.73 -17.51 1.79
N PRO A 377 2.22 -17.25 0.56
CA PRO A 377 1.68 -16.16 -0.27
C PRO A 377 0.17 -16.25 -0.50
N MET A 378 -0.35 -17.46 -0.79
CA MET A 378 -1.78 -17.67 -1.03
C MET A 378 -2.63 -17.45 0.23
N LEU A 379 -2.13 -17.87 1.40
CA LEU A 379 -2.79 -17.63 2.68
C LEU A 379 -2.98 -16.12 2.93
N PHE A 380 -1.93 -15.32 2.73
CA PHE A 380 -2.02 -13.86 2.86
C PHE A 380 -2.94 -13.21 1.82
N ALA A 381 -2.94 -13.69 0.57
CA ALA A 381 -3.84 -13.19 -0.47
C ALA A 381 -5.32 -13.47 -0.15
N ILE A 382 -5.63 -14.66 0.37
CA ILE A 382 -6.99 -15.03 0.80
C ILE A 382 -7.39 -14.23 2.05
N ALA A 383 -6.49 -14.09 3.03
CA ALA A 383 -6.73 -13.28 4.22
C ALA A 383 -6.99 -11.81 3.90
N PHE A 384 -6.30 -11.26 2.89
CA PHE A 384 -6.61 -9.94 2.37
C PHE A 384 -8.07 -9.86 1.91
N ILE A 385 -8.59 -10.82 1.12
CA ILE A 385 -9.99 -10.78 0.67
C ILE A 385 -10.94 -10.70 1.86
N PHE A 386 -10.77 -11.56 2.87
CA PHE A 386 -11.63 -11.57 4.05
C PHE A 386 -11.56 -10.25 4.83
N THR A 387 -10.36 -9.80 5.17
CA THR A 387 -10.15 -8.57 5.95
C THR A 387 -10.64 -7.34 5.19
N PHE A 388 -10.35 -7.26 3.90
CA PHE A 388 -10.77 -6.16 3.03
C PHE A 388 -12.29 -6.11 2.85
N VAL A 389 -12.97 -7.24 2.65
CA VAL A 389 -14.45 -7.27 2.56
C VAL A 389 -15.08 -6.78 3.86
N ASN A 390 -14.57 -7.22 5.02
CA ASN A 390 -15.06 -6.73 6.31
C ASN A 390 -14.85 -5.22 6.50
N GLY A 391 -13.67 -4.71 6.12
CA GLY A 391 -13.40 -3.27 6.10
C GLY A 391 -14.31 -2.52 5.11
N GLY A 392 -14.52 -3.06 3.91
CA GLY A 392 -15.38 -2.45 2.89
C GLY A 392 -16.86 -2.39 3.32
N LEU A 393 -17.37 -3.44 3.96
CA LEU A 393 -18.75 -3.48 4.49
C LEU A 393 -18.98 -2.40 5.54
N THR A 394 -18.03 -2.20 6.45
CA THR A 394 -18.12 -1.13 7.47
C THR A 394 -17.95 0.26 6.86
N GLY A 395 -17.27 0.37 5.71
CA GLY A 395 -17.19 1.61 4.93
C GLY A 395 -18.53 2.06 4.35
N LEU A 396 -19.46 1.13 4.08
CA LEU A 396 -20.82 1.49 3.63
C LEU A 396 -21.61 2.22 4.71
N PHE A 397 -21.33 1.95 6.00
CA PHE A 397 -21.94 2.67 7.11
C PHE A 397 -21.41 4.10 7.15
N LEU A 398 -20.09 4.29 7.05
CA LEU A 398 -19.46 5.62 7.08
C LEU A 398 -19.67 6.41 5.78
N GLY A 399 -19.95 5.75 4.66
CA GLY A 399 -20.36 6.39 3.41
C GLY A 399 -21.80 6.94 3.44
N ASN A 400 -22.58 6.62 4.48
CA ASN A 400 -23.92 7.13 4.67
C ASN A 400 -23.93 8.27 5.70
N VAL A 401 -24.30 9.48 5.27
CA VAL A 401 -24.28 10.69 6.12
C VAL A 401 -25.03 10.51 7.44
N VAL A 402 -26.19 9.85 7.44
CA VAL A 402 -27.04 9.70 8.65
C VAL A 402 -26.38 8.78 9.67
N VAL A 403 -25.68 7.74 9.20
CA VAL A 403 -25.00 6.76 10.04
C VAL A 403 -23.61 7.26 10.46
N ASP A 404 -22.93 8.03 9.60
CA ASP A 404 -21.63 8.60 9.91
C ASP A 404 -21.71 9.64 11.03
N LEU A 405 -22.75 10.50 11.07
CA LEU A 405 -22.88 11.53 12.11
C LEU A 405 -22.61 11.03 13.55
N PRO A 406 -23.24 9.96 14.05
CA PRO A 406 -22.96 9.42 15.38
C PRO A 406 -21.70 8.54 15.48
N LEU A 407 -21.17 8.03 14.36
CA LEU A 407 -19.98 7.15 14.35
C LEU A 407 -18.68 7.90 14.08
N SER A 408 -18.76 9.11 13.53
CA SER A 408 -17.63 9.95 13.20
C SER A 408 -16.78 10.19 14.44
N ASP A 409 -15.46 10.18 14.28
CA ASP A 409 -14.50 10.34 15.37
C ASP A 409 -14.61 9.31 16.53
N THR A 410 -15.33 8.20 16.35
CA THR A 410 -15.32 7.09 17.32
C THR A 410 -14.29 6.01 16.98
N MET A 411 -14.14 5.03 17.87
CA MET A 411 -13.38 3.81 17.60
C MET A 411 -13.91 3.01 16.39
N PHE A 412 -15.14 3.26 15.92
CA PHE A 412 -15.67 2.63 14.71
C PHE A 412 -14.86 3.02 13.48
N VAL A 413 -14.53 4.31 13.33
CA VAL A 413 -13.70 4.81 12.23
C VAL A 413 -12.29 4.23 12.30
N VAL A 414 -11.73 4.12 13.51
CA VAL A 414 -10.41 3.50 13.72
C VAL A 414 -10.45 2.04 13.27
N ALA A 415 -11.46 1.29 13.67
CA ALA A 415 -11.62 -0.11 13.34
C ALA A 415 -11.81 -0.34 11.83
N HIS A 416 -12.72 0.42 11.21
CA HIS A 416 -12.97 0.42 9.77
C HIS A 416 -11.67 0.68 8.99
N PHE A 417 -10.98 1.78 9.33
CA PHE A 417 -9.77 2.19 8.65
C PHE A 417 -8.65 1.14 8.78
N HIS A 418 -8.48 0.54 9.97
CA HIS A 418 -7.48 -0.51 10.16
C HIS A 418 -7.84 -1.81 9.42
N MET A 419 -9.11 -2.15 9.26
CA MET A 419 -9.49 -3.33 8.48
C MET A 419 -9.27 -3.12 6.98
N VAL A 420 -9.68 -1.97 6.42
CA VAL A 420 -9.64 -1.75 4.97
C VAL A 420 -8.29 -1.23 4.46
N MET A 421 -7.64 -0.35 5.22
CA MET A 421 -6.47 0.42 4.78
C MET A 421 -5.24 0.16 5.66
N GLY A 422 -5.40 -0.05 6.97
CA GLY A 422 -4.26 -0.39 7.83
C GLY A 422 -3.70 -1.78 7.54
N ILE A 423 -4.47 -2.82 7.85
CA ILE A 423 -4.00 -4.20 7.89
C ILE A 423 -4.21 -4.93 6.57
N ALA A 424 -5.32 -4.72 5.84
CA ALA A 424 -5.51 -5.41 4.58
C ALA A 424 -4.33 -5.19 3.60
N PRO A 425 -3.85 -3.95 3.35
CA PRO A 425 -2.64 -3.74 2.55
C PRO A 425 -1.38 -4.35 3.18
N VAL A 426 -1.21 -4.30 4.50
CA VAL A 426 -0.08 -4.97 5.19
C VAL A 426 -0.07 -6.49 4.96
N LEU A 427 -1.24 -7.15 4.96
CA LEU A 427 -1.34 -8.57 4.61
C LEU A 427 -0.86 -8.83 3.17
N VAL A 428 -1.17 -7.92 2.25
CA VAL A 428 -0.66 -8.00 0.87
C VAL A 428 0.84 -7.80 0.83
N VAL A 429 1.39 -6.84 1.58
CA VAL A 429 2.85 -6.65 1.69
C VAL A 429 3.52 -7.92 2.19
N PHE A 430 2.97 -8.60 3.20
CA PHE A 430 3.52 -9.90 3.63
C PHE A 430 3.43 -10.95 2.53
N GLY A 431 2.27 -11.16 1.92
CA GLY A 431 2.11 -12.11 0.81
C GLY A 431 3.07 -11.84 -0.35
N ALA A 432 3.26 -10.57 -0.69
CA ALA A 432 4.20 -10.08 -1.69
C ALA A 432 5.65 -10.39 -1.33
N ILE A 433 6.07 -10.11 -0.08
CA ILE A 433 7.41 -10.44 0.38
C ILE A 433 7.61 -11.95 0.34
N TYR A 434 6.68 -12.78 0.85
CA TYR A 434 6.81 -14.23 0.74
C TYR A 434 6.88 -14.73 -0.71
N HIS A 435 6.20 -14.05 -1.64
CA HIS A 435 6.22 -14.41 -3.06
C HIS A 435 7.51 -14.00 -3.77
N TRP A 436 7.98 -12.77 -3.60
CA TRP A 436 9.14 -12.22 -4.33
C TRP A 436 10.46 -12.30 -3.55
N TYR A 437 10.47 -12.70 -2.28
CA TYR A 437 11.71 -12.93 -1.53
C TYR A 437 12.66 -13.92 -2.24
N PRO A 438 12.21 -15.04 -2.82
CA PRO A 438 13.05 -15.91 -3.64
C PRO A 438 13.67 -15.22 -4.84
N LYS A 439 12.98 -14.22 -5.39
CA LYS A 439 13.49 -13.43 -6.51
C LYS A 439 14.56 -12.43 -6.07
N ILE A 440 14.34 -11.79 -4.93
CA ILE A 440 15.23 -10.78 -4.34
C ILE A 440 16.52 -11.42 -3.83
N THR A 441 16.44 -12.61 -3.23
CA THR A 441 17.56 -13.22 -2.49
C THR A 441 18.11 -14.51 -3.12
N GLY A 442 17.37 -15.13 -4.02
CA GLY A 442 17.69 -16.46 -4.55
C GLY A 442 17.40 -17.61 -3.59
N ARG A 443 16.76 -17.34 -2.44
CA ARG A 443 16.48 -18.30 -1.37
C ARG A 443 15.00 -18.38 -1.02
N MET A 444 14.52 -19.58 -0.69
CA MET A 444 13.17 -19.79 -0.17
C MET A 444 13.10 -19.45 1.32
N LEU A 445 11.99 -18.82 1.75
CA LEU A 445 11.66 -18.64 3.16
C LEU A 445 11.20 -19.96 3.80
N ASP A 446 11.28 -20.03 5.14
CA ASP A 446 10.72 -21.16 5.89
C ASP A 446 9.19 -21.08 5.94
N ASP A 447 8.54 -22.10 5.41
CA ASP A 447 7.08 -22.21 5.33
C ASP A 447 6.40 -22.41 6.69
N THR A 448 7.07 -23.06 7.66
CA THR A 448 6.50 -23.32 8.99
C THR A 448 6.43 -22.02 9.78
N LEU A 449 7.53 -21.26 9.81
CA LEU A 449 7.58 -19.92 10.39
C LEU A 449 6.63 -18.97 9.66
N GLY A 450 6.53 -19.09 8.33
CA GLY A 450 5.59 -18.32 7.52
C GLY A 450 4.13 -18.57 7.86
N LYS A 451 3.74 -19.83 8.08
CA LYS A 451 2.37 -20.20 8.51
C LYS A 451 2.08 -19.75 9.95
N LEU A 452 3.05 -19.85 10.86
CA LEU A 452 2.92 -19.32 12.22
C LEU A 452 2.68 -17.80 12.19
N HIS A 453 3.53 -17.08 11.46
CA HIS A 453 3.40 -15.64 11.26
C HIS A 453 2.03 -15.28 10.68
N PHE A 454 1.58 -16.01 9.66
CA PHE A 454 0.26 -15.84 9.06
C PHE A 454 -0.89 -15.99 10.06
N TRP A 455 -0.99 -17.13 10.74
CA TRP A 455 -2.16 -17.44 11.57
C TRP A 455 -2.30 -16.50 12.75
N VAL A 456 -1.21 -16.18 13.44
CA VAL A 456 -1.21 -15.24 14.56
C VAL A 456 -1.59 -13.84 14.08
N THR A 457 -1.04 -13.39 12.95
CA THR A 457 -1.36 -12.08 12.39
C THR A 457 -2.83 -11.99 11.94
N PHE A 458 -3.31 -13.00 11.21
CA PHE A 458 -4.67 -13.01 10.65
C PHE A 458 -5.73 -13.07 11.75
N VAL A 459 -5.67 -14.06 12.65
CA VAL A 459 -6.63 -14.20 13.75
C VAL A 459 -6.50 -13.02 14.71
N GLY A 460 -5.28 -12.60 15.02
CA GLY A 460 -5.02 -11.48 15.91
C GLY A 460 -5.55 -10.15 15.37
N THR A 461 -5.55 -9.93 14.05
CA THR A 461 -6.18 -8.76 13.41
C THR A 461 -7.65 -8.65 13.81
N TYR A 462 -8.41 -9.75 13.70
CA TYR A 462 -9.81 -9.75 14.11
C TYR A 462 -9.93 -9.58 15.62
N ALA A 463 -9.11 -10.25 16.43
CA ALA A 463 -9.10 -10.08 17.88
C ALA A 463 -8.82 -8.64 18.33
N ILE A 464 -8.14 -7.83 17.51
CA ILE A 464 -7.84 -6.43 17.80
C ILE A 464 -8.97 -5.50 17.33
N PHE A 465 -9.35 -5.58 16.06
CA PHE A 465 -10.16 -4.52 15.42
C PHE A 465 -11.66 -4.79 15.42
N TYR A 466 -12.12 -6.05 15.50
CA TYR A 466 -13.56 -6.30 15.64
C TYR A 466 -14.12 -5.72 16.94
N PRO A 467 -13.48 -5.93 18.12
CA PRO A 467 -13.92 -5.30 19.36
C PRO A 467 -13.96 -3.76 19.29
N MET A 468 -13.10 -3.13 18.50
CA MET A 468 -13.13 -1.67 18.33
C MET A 468 -14.37 -1.17 17.60
N HIS A 469 -14.96 -1.93 16.67
CA HIS A 469 -16.25 -1.55 16.08
C HIS A 469 -17.33 -1.46 17.15
N TYR A 470 -17.34 -2.43 18.08
CA TYR A 470 -18.26 -2.42 19.21
C TYR A 470 -18.01 -1.22 20.16
N LEU A 471 -16.74 -0.92 20.49
CA LEU A 471 -16.39 0.29 21.23
C LEU A 471 -16.90 1.56 20.51
N GLY A 472 -16.82 1.59 19.18
CA GLY A 472 -17.33 2.67 18.36
C GLY A 472 -18.84 2.86 18.45
N PHE A 473 -19.62 1.77 18.40
CA PHE A 473 -21.07 1.82 18.59
C PHE A 473 -21.49 2.28 19.99
N MET A 474 -20.66 2.04 21.00
CA MET A 474 -20.87 2.59 22.35
C MET A 474 -20.51 4.08 22.47
N GLY A 475 -20.06 4.71 21.38
CA GLY A 475 -19.71 6.13 21.37
C GLY A 475 -18.34 6.44 21.96
N ILE A 476 -17.44 5.44 22.09
CA ILE A 476 -16.08 5.68 22.61
C ILE A 476 -15.27 6.47 21.56
N PRO A 477 -14.85 7.71 21.86
CA PRO A 477 -14.15 8.55 20.90
C PRO A 477 -12.70 8.12 20.69
N ARG A 478 -12.16 8.39 19.50
CA ARG A 478 -10.75 8.18 19.16
C ARG A 478 -9.87 9.30 19.72
N ARG A 479 -8.56 9.05 19.88
CA ARG A 479 -7.53 10.03 20.33
C ARG A 479 -7.64 10.47 21.80
N TYR A 480 -8.38 9.72 22.63
CA TYR A 480 -8.42 9.98 24.07
C TYR A 480 -7.32 9.19 24.77
N TYR A 481 -6.56 9.87 25.64
CA TYR A 481 -5.52 9.27 26.50
C TYR A 481 -6.14 8.39 27.61
N GLY A 482 -7.32 8.78 28.07
CA GLY A 482 -8.09 8.10 29.10
C GLY A 482 -9.45 8.76 29.24
N PHE A 483 -10.43 8.00 29.73
CA PHE A 483 -11.83 8.45 29.79
C PHE A 483 -12.28 8.93 31.17
N GLY A 484 -11.43 8.82 32.20
CA GLY A 484 -11.75 9.22 33.57
C GLY A 484 -12.97 8.49 34.15
N GLY A 485 -13.55 9.04 35.23
CA GLY A 485 -14.79 8.53 35.85
C GLY A 485 -16.05 8.96 35.09
N THR A 486 -16.14 8.63 33.81
CA THR A 486 -17.32 8.93 33.00
C THR A 486 -18.37 7.84 33.17
N ASN A 487 -19.48 8.16 33.85
CA ASN A 487 -20.57 7.21 34.16
C ASN A 487 -21.24 6.56 32.94
N PHE A 488 -20.97 7.04 31.71
CA PHE A 488 -21.54 6.47 30.48
C PHE A 488 -20.68 5.37 29.85
N ILE A 489 -19.42 5.21 30.26
CA ILE A 489 -18.54 4.18 29.72
C ILE A 489 -18.65 2.92 30.59
N PRO A 490 -19.18 1.80 30.05
CA PRO A 490 -19.36 0.59 30.83
C PRO A 490 -18.01 -0.08 31.13
N ASP A 491 -17.93 -0.83 32.23
CA ASP A 491 -16.73 -1.61 32.59
C ASP A 491 -16.30 -2.58 31.48
N SER A 492 -17.26 -3.07 30.69
CA SER A 492 -17.00 -3.91 29.51
C SER A 492 -16.10 -3.22 28.48
N ALA A 493 -16.18 -1.89 28.33
CA ALA A 493 -15.32 -1.14 27.43
C ALA A 493 -13.85 -1.14 27.90
N HIS A 494 -13.62 -1.05 29.21
CA HIS A 494 -12.28 -1.18 29.78
C HIS A 494 -11.74 -2.60 29.61
N MET A 495 -12.54 -3.62 29.91
CA MET A 495 -12.16 -5.03 29.69
C MET A 495 -11.79 -5.31 28.23
N LEU A 496 -12.57 -4.77 27.28
CA LEU A 496 -12.23 -4.86 25.87
C LEU A 496 -10.91 -4.16 25.55
N ASN A 497 -10.63 -2.98 26.09
CA ASN A 497 -9.33 -2.33 25.88
C ASN A 497 -8.16 -3.18 26.39
N VAL A 498 -8.27 -3.80 27.58
CA VAL A 498 -7.28 -4.75 28.09
C VAL A 498 -7.07 -5.91 27.10
N TRP A 499 -8.15 -6.55 26.67
CA TRP A 499 -8.11 -7.66 25.71
C TRP A 499 -7.43 -7.27 24.40
N ILE A 500 -7.84 -6.14 23.83
CA ILE A 500 -7.31 -5.65 22.57
C ILE A 500 -5.81 -5.35 22.72
N SER A 501 -5.38 -4.79 23.85
CA SER A 501 -3.97 -4.52 24.12
C SER A 501 -3.14 -5.80 24.20
N LEU A 502 -3.62 -6.85 24.89
CA LEU A 502 -2.96 -8.15 24.92
C LEU A 502 -2.85 -8.77 23.51
N ALA A 503 -3.93 -8.72 22.73
CA ALA A 503 -3.91 -9.20 21.35
C ALA A 503 -2.91 -8.41 20.49
N ALA A 504 -2.85 -7.09 20.63
CA ALA A 504 -1.89 -6.24 19.91
C ALA A 504 -0.43 -6.52 20.27
N PHE A 505 -0.13 -6.86 21.54
CA PHE A 505 1.22 -7.27 21.93
C PHE A 505 1.61 -8.61 21.32
N VAL A 506 0.70 -9.59 21.30
CA VAL A 506 0.97 -10.89 20.66
C VAL A 506 1.18 -10.72 19.15
N VAL A 507 0.32 -9.96 18.47
CA VAL A 507 0.44 -9.70 17.03
C VAL A 507 1.69 -8.90 16.69
N GLY A 508 2.07 -7.91 17.49
CA GLY A 508 3.31 -7.19 17.26
C GLY A 508 4.55 -8.08 17.47
N ALA A 509 4.49 -9.01 18.44
CA ALA A 509 5.63 -9.87 18.76
C ALA A 509 5.87 -10.89 17.66
N VAL A 510 4.82 -11.39 17.00
CA VAL A 510 4.97 -12.32 15.88
C VAL A 510 5.63 -11.66 14.65
N GLN A 511 5.65 -10.33 14.56
CA GLN A 511 6.40 -9.63 13.51
C GLN A 511 7.91 -9.89 13.64
N LEU A 512 8.41 -10.17 14.85
CA LEU A 512 9.80 -10.59 15.06
C LEU A 512 10.08 -11.98 14.47
N VAL A 513 9.09 -12.88 14.45
CA VAL A 513 9.20 -14.19 13.78
C VAL A 513 9.35 -14.00 12.27
N PHE A 514 8.62 -13.04 11.69
CA PHE A 514 8.77 -12.68 10.28
C PHE A 514 10.16 -12.12 9.98
N LEU A 515 10.65 -11.15 10.76
CA LEU A 515 12.00 -10.60 10.60
C LEU A 515 13.08 -11.67 10.76
N TYR A 516 12.91 -12.57 11.73
CA TYR A 516 13.79 -13.72 11.92
C TYR A 516 13.78 -14.64 10.69
N ASN A 517 12.61 -14.94 10.13
CA ASN A 517 12.50 -15.76 8.93
C ASN A 517 13.22 -15.12 7.73
N LEU A 518 13.05 -13.80 7.53
CA LEU A 518 13.78 -13.05 6.49
C LEU A 518 15.30 -13.13 6.67
N ALA A 519 15.80 -12.95 7.89
CA ALA A 519 17.24 -12.98 8.15
C ALA A 519 17.81 -14.40 8.05
N HIS A 520 17.16 -15.37 8.70
CA HIS A 520 17.60 -16.77 8.73
C HIS A 520 17.64 -17.39 7.33
N SER A 521 16.56 -17.20 6.56
CA SER A 521 16.42 -17.79 5.23
C SER A 521 17.37 -17.17 4.20
N TYR A 522 17.82 -15.94 4.41
CA TYR A 522 18.83 -15.32 3.55
C TYR A 522 20.14 -16.11 3.58
N PHE A 523 20.56 -16.53 4.78
CA PHE A 523 21.80 -17.27 4.98
C PHE A 523 21.65 -18.78 4.84
N LYS A 524 20.51 -19.35 5.26
CA LYS A 524 20.31 -20.81 5.39
C LYS A 524 19.16 -21.37 4.56
N GLY A 525 18.39 -20.53 3.86
CA GLY A 525 17.25 -20.96 3.05
C GLY A 525 17.68 -21.85 1.87
N LYS A 526 16.75 -22.68 1.40
CA LYS A 526 16.99 -23.53 0.22
C LYS A 526 17.15 -22.65 -1.03
N PRO A 527 18.04 -22.98 -1.97
CA PRO A 527 18.09 -22.29 -3.27
C PRO A 527 16.71 -22.34 -3.95
N ALA A 528 16.26 -21.21 -4.47
CA ALA A 528 14.92 -21.09 -5.05
C ALA A 528 14.83 -21.48 -6.54
N GLY A 529 15.95 -21.42 -7.26
CA GLY A 529 15.92 -21.43 -8.74
C GLY A 529 15.31 -20.14 -9.31
N GLY A 530 15.13 -20.10 -10.64
CA GLY A 530 14.68 -18.89 -11.33
C GLY A 530 13.18 -18.60 -11.22
N ASN A 531 12.37 -19.66 -11.19
CA ASN A 531 10.90 -19.58 -11.16
C ASN A 531 10.31 -20.67 -10.24
N PRO A 532 10.47 -20.54 -8.91
CA PRO A 532 9.98 -21.54 -7.94
C PRO A 532 8.45 -21.72 -7.97
N TRP A 533 7.73 -20.70 -8.45
CA TRP A 533 6.26 -20.67 -8.44
C TRP A 533 5.64 -21.12 -9.76
N GLN A 534 6.45 -21.40 -10.78
CA GLN A 534 5.97 -21.67 -12.14
C GLN A 534 5.04 -20.55 -12.63
N ALA A 535 5.39 -19.31 -12.33
CA ALA A 535 4.65 -18.12 -12.73
C ALA A 535 4.90 -17.80 -14.20
N THR A 536 3.98 -17.07 -14.81
CA THR A 536 3.93 -16.76 -16.25
C THR A 536 4.56 -15.42 -16.62
N SER A 537 4.63 -14.48 -15.67
CA SER A 537 5.07 -13.11 -15.88
C SER A 537 6.60 -12.97 -16.02
N LEU A 538 7.04 -11.92 -16.71
CA LEU A 538 8.43 -11.74 -17.14
C LEU A 538 9.45 -11.63 -16.02
N GLU A 539 9.06 -11.17 -14.83
CA GLU A 539 9.99 -11.08 -13.71
C GLU A 539 10.58 -12.45 -13.37
N TRP A 540 9.84 -13.55 -13.56
CA TRP A 540 10.32 -14.90 -13.29
C TRP A 540 11.16 -15.50 -14.42
N MET A 541 11.41 -14.76 -15.49
CA MET A 541 12.10 -15.23 -16.71
C MET A 541 13.49 -14.60 -16.89
N THR A 542 14.07 -14.03 -15.84
CA THR A 542 15.44 -13.49 -15.90
C THR A 542 16.47 -14.62 -15.98
N PRO A 543 17.61 -14.43 -16.68
CA PRO A 543 18.64 -15.46 -16.80
C PRO A 543 19.29 -15.85 -15.47
N GLU A 544 19.45 -14.87 -14.58
CA GLU A 544 20.08 -15.04 -13.27
C GLU A 544 19.05 -14.79 -12.14
N THR A 545 19.27 -15.41 -10.98
CA THR A 545 18.46 -15.17 -9.77
C THR A 545 19.36 -15.10 -8.54
N PRO A 546 19.44 -13.93 -7.86
CA PRO A 546 18.74 -12.67 -8.16
C PRO A 546 19.13 -12.05 -9.52
N PRO A 547 18.25 -11.25 -10.17
CA PRO A 547 18.57 -10.63 -11.44
C PRO A 547 19.74 -9.65 -11.35
N ALA A 548 20.66 -9.69 -12.32
CA ALA A 548 21.73 -8.72 -12.48
C ALA A 548 21.22 -7.34 -12.97
N HIS A 549 22.09 -6.33 -12.91
CA HIS A 549 21.79 -5.01 -13.47
C HIS A 549 21.55 -5.11 -14.98
N GLY A 550 20.43 -4.55 -15.47
CA GLY A 550 19.98 -4.70 -16.85
C GLY A 550 18.97 -5.84 -17.10
N ASN A 551 18.64 -6.62 -16.06
CA ASN A 551 17.53 -7.58 -15.95
C ASN A 551 17.54 -8.80 -16.90
N PHE A 552 17.59 -8.62 -18.21
CA PHE A 552 17.27 -9.65 -19.22
C PHE A 552 18.45 -10.06 -20.13
N GLY A 553 19.69 -9.70 -19.79
CA GLY A 553 20.87 -10.07 -20.58
C GLY A 553 21.07 -9.19 -21.82
N ARG A 554 21.59 -9.75 -22.92
CA ARG A 554 21.91 -8.97 -24.14
C ARG A 554 20.68 -8.59 -24.95
N GLU A 555 19.66 -9.45 -24.99
CA GLU A 555 18.45 -9.24 -25.79
C GLU A 555 17.24 -9.18 -24.86
N LEU A 556 16.38 -8.19 -25.06
CA LEU A 556 15.14 -8.09 -24.30
C LEU A 556 14.16 -9.22 -24.67
N PRO A 557 13.35 -9.71 -23.71
CA PRO A 557 12.38 -10.75 -23.98
C PRO A 557 11.29 -10.21 -24.91
N THR A 558 10.80 -11.05 -25.82
CA THR A 558 9.63 -10.70 -26.64
C THR A 558 8.37 -11.27 -25.99
N VAL A 559 7.27 -10.52 -25.99
CA VAL A 559 6.01 -10.94 -25.36
C VAL A 559 4.99 -11.37 -26.41
N HIS A 560 4.47 -12.57 -26.25
CA HIS A 560 3.55 -13.19 -27.19
C HIS A 560 2.11 -13.27 -26.69
N ARG A 561 1.88 -13.06 -25.38
CA ARG A 561 0.58 -13.26 -24.71
C ARG A 561 0.46 -12.42 -23.42
N TRP A 562 -0.73 -12.40 -22.85
CA TRP A 562 -1.00 -11.81 -21.52
C TRP A 562 -0.35 -12.58 -20.36
N ALA A 563 -0.39 -12.01 -19.16
CA ALA A 563 0.35 -12.50 -17.99
C ALA A 563 -0.29 -13.69 -17.24
N TYR A 564 -1.36 -14.34 -17.73
CA TYR A 564 -2.15 -15.28 -16.91
C TYR A 564 -2.52 -16.60 -17.59
N ASP A 565 -1.75 -17.08 -18.57
CA ASP A 565 -2.01 -18.38 -19.21
C ASP A 565 -1.64 -19.55 -18.28
N TYR A 566 -2.54 -19.85 -17.35
CA TYR A 566 -2.52 -21.02 -16.48
C TYR A 566 -3.69 -21.95 -16.83
N GLY A 567 -3.46 -23.26 -16.78
CA GLY A 567 -4.51 -24.27 -16.98
C GLY A 567 -5.11 -24.28 -18.38
N VAL A 568 -4.34 -23.90 -19.41
CA VAL A 568 -4.78 -23.93 -20.80
C VAL A 568 -5.01 -25.39 -21.23
N PRO A 569 -6.22 -25.76 -21.72
CA PRO A 569 -6.53 -27.14 -22.07
C PRO A 569 -5.61 -27.73 -23.15
N GLY A 570 -5.28 -29.02 -23.04
CA GLY A 570 -4.53 -29.76 -24.06
C GLY A 570 -3.03 -29.45 -24.13
N LEU A 571 -2.46 -28.82 -23.11
CA LEU A 571 -1.02 -28.57 -22.99
C LEU A 571 -0.37 -29.48 -21.95
N LYS A 572 0.90 -29.83 -22.17
CA LYS A 572 1.66 -30.70 -21.25
C LYS A 572 1.98 -30.02 -19.92
N THR A 573 2.05 -28.69 -19.92
CA THR A 573 2.33 -27.87 -18.73
C THR A 573 1.08 -27.08 -18.35
N ASP A 574 0.89 -26.85 -17.06
CA ASP A 574 -0.26 -26.10 -16.52
C ASP A 574 -0.05 -24.57 -16.57
N TYR A 575 1.00 -24.08 -17.22
CA TYR A 575 1.30 -22.66 -17.41
C TYR A 575 2.12 -22.40 -18.68
N ILE A 576 1.98 -21.19 -19.24
CA ILE A 576 2.75 -20.72 -20.39
C ILE A 576 3.35 -19.33 -20.09
N PRO A 577 4.68 -19.20 -20.01
CA PRO A 577 5.36 -17.91 -19.85
C PRO A 577 5.00 -16.89 -20.94
N GLN A 578 5.02 -15.59 -20.62
CA GLN A 578 4.73 -14.52 -21.59
C GLN A 578 5.69 -14.50 -22.80
N ASN A 579 6.92 -14.98 -22.61
CA ASN A 579 8.00 -14.90 -23.60
C ASN A 579 8.22 -16.15 -24.44
N VAL A 580 7.34 -17.15 -24.35
CA VAL A 580 7.40 -18.35 -25.20
C VAL A 580 6.59 -18.10 -26.46
N PRO A 581 7.10 -18.26 -27.69
CA PRO A 581 6.29 -18.12 -28.90
C PRO A 581 5.26 -19.25 -29.00
N PRO A 582 4.09 -19.05 -29.66
CA PRO A 582 3.07 -20.10 -29.84
C PRO A 582 3.62 -21.39 -30.46
N SER A 583 4.55 -21.28 -31.41
CA SER A 583 5.25 -22.39 -32.06
C SER A 583 6.07 -23.29 -31.12
N GLU A 584 6.50 -22.77 -29.97
CA GLU A 584 7.25 -23.52 -28.96
C GLU A 584 6.35 -24.09 -27.84
N VAL A 585 5.04 -23.85 -27.88
CA VAL A 585 4.11 -24.35 -26.88
C VAL A 585 3.91 -25.86 -27.08
N ALA A 586 4.40 -26.66 -26.13
CA ALA A 586 4.29 -28.11 -26.17
C ALA A 586 2.85 -28.59 -25.91
N ALA A 587 2.11 -28.90 -26.98
CA ALA A 587 0.79 -29.52 -26.89
C ALA A 587 0.87 -30.99 -26.40
N GLU A 588 -0.12 -31.43 -25.63
CA GLU A 588 -0.35 -32.85 -25.41
C GLU A 588 -0.75 -33.50 -26.74
N ALA A 589 -0.16 -34.64 -27.07
CA ALA A 589 -0.66 -35.46 -28.16
C ALA A 589 -2.03 -36.00 -27.71
N TRP A 590 -3.12 -35.39 -28.19
CA TRP A 590 -4.46 -35.88 -27.93
C TRP A 590 -4.60 -37.26 -28.61
N ALA A 591 -4.41 -38.35 -27.86
CA ALA A 591 -4.89 -39.65 -28.26
C ALA A 591 -6.41 -39.60 -28.17
N ARG A 592 -7.10 -39.45 -29.32
CA ARG A 592 -8.52 -39.81 -29.36
C ARG A 592 -8.54 -41.28 -28.99
N ASN A 593 -9.14 -41.63 -27.85
CA ASN A 593 -9.73 -42.95 -27.74
C ASN A 593 -10.81 -42.96 -28.82
N ASP A 594 -10.48 -43.56 -29.97
CA ASP A 594 -11.49 -43.91 -30.94
C ASP A 594 -12.58 -44.70 -30.18
N PRO A 595 -13.86 -44.40 -30.38
CA PRO A 595 -14.90 -45.28 -29.86
C PRO A 595 -14.60 -46.69 -30.37
N PRO A 596 -14.80 -47.74 -29.55
CA PRO A 596 -14.48 -49.10 -29.97
C PRO A 596 -15.13 -49.35 -31.32
N ALA A 597 -14.31 -49.71 -32.31
CA ALA A 597 -14.79 -50.12 -33.62
C ALA A 597 -15.60 -51.40 -33.44
N GLY A 598 -16.91 -51.26 -33.30
CA GLY A 598 -17.83 -52.37 -33.08
C GLY A 598 -19.16 -51.86 -32.55
N ALA A 599 -20.11 -51.70 -33.48
CA ALA A 599 -21.53 -51.78 -33.20
C ALA A 599 -21.91 -53.16 -32.66
#